data_AF-A0A5J9V5F0-F1
#
_entry.id   AF-A0A5J9V5F0-F1
#
_cell.length_a   1.000
_cell.length_b   1.000
_cell.length_c   1.000
_cell.angle_alpha   90.00
_cell.angle_beta   90.00
_cell.angle_gamma   90.00
#
_symmetry.space_group_name_H-M   'P 1'
#
loop_
_entity.id
_entity.type
_entity.pdbx_description
1 polymer ?
#
loop_
_entity_poly.entity_id
_entity_poly.type
_entity_poly.pdbx_seq_one_letter_code
_entity_poly.pdbx_strand_id
1 'polypeptide(L)'
;MAEVQQSVQALSVSGAVPPEFVRLEHDQPGGATFQDTGLEEAPVIDMSKPDCGSRMVEAAMEWGSFQVVNHGVPAAAVAELQSVGRAFFALPQEEKDRYAADPASGRIEGYGVGTRAPRRNLAGKKMWADYFYHYVAPLAIVNHDIWPNNPAGYREANEEYCRHMQRLTREMFEHLSTGLGLEKGAMSEAFGGDELVLLQKINSYPPCPQPDVVLGVGSHTDMCTLTILLPNDVSGLQVFKDGRWHDVKYIPGALVVLIADQIEILSNGRYKAGMHRAMVNKEKTRMSWPVFVEPPRELVVGPHQLLATDDNPAKYKAKKYKDYQYCKINLLPQ
;
A
#
# COMPACT_ATOMS: atom_id res chain seq x y z
N MET A 1 13.70 25.21 19.57
CA MET A 1 14.08 24.93 18.17
C MET A 1 13.51 23.57 17.84
N ALA A 2 12.65 23.46 16.83
CA ALA A 2 12.21 22.14 16.36
C ALA A 2 13.45 21.42 15.80
N GLU A 3 13.71 20.19 16.24
CA GLU A 3 14.73 19.34 15.62
C GLU A 3 14.42 19.22 14.12
N VAL A 4 15.35 19.66 13.27
CA VAL A 4 15.25 19.45 11.83
C VAL A 4 15.37 17.94 11.60
N GLN A 5 14.25 17.29 11.29
CA GLN A 5 14.23 15.86 11.02
C GLN A 5 14.93 15.60 9.68
N GLN A 6 16.17 15.09 9.73
CA GLN A 6 16.93 14.73 8.53
C GLN A 6 16.21 13.63 7.73
N SER A 7 16.13 13.81 6.41
CA SER A 7 15.54 12.82 5.49
C SER A 7 16.32 11.51 5.48
N VAL A 8 15.64 10.39 5.22
CA VAL A 8 16.32 9.09 5.09
C VAL A 8 17.29 9.13 3.90
N GLN A 9 16.96 9.90 2.87
CA GLN A 9 17.85 10.13 1.74
C GLN A 9 19.16 10.81 2.16
N ALA A 10 19.11 11.84 3.01
CA ALA A 10 20.32 12.46 3.54
C ALA A 10 21.12 11.50 4.45
N LEU A 11 20.42 10.72 5.29
CA LEU A 11 21.04 9.73 6.17
C LEU A 11 21.73 8.60 5.39
N SER A 12 21.22 8.21 4.21
CA SER A 12 21.85 7.16 3.40
C SER A 12 23.29 7.49 2.98
N VAL A 13 23.63 8.78 2.88
CA VAL A 13 24.96 9.26 2.46
C VAL A 13 25.94 9.31 3.63
N SER A 14 25.47 9.36 4.89
CA SER A 14 26.33 9.48 6.07
C SER A 14 27.01 8.17 6.49
N GLY A 15 26.54 7.02 5.97
CA GLY A 15 27.15 5.71 6.17
C GLY A 15 26.79 4.98 7.46
N ALA A 16 26.02 5.59 8.38
CA ALA A 16 25.58 4.97 9.63
C ALA A 16 24.04 4.97 9.75
N VAL A 17 23.46 3.87 10.24
CA VAL A 17 22.02 3.78 10.54
C VAL A 17 21.75 4.27 11.97
N PRO A 18 20.93 5.31 12.17
CA PRO A 18 20.57 5.75 13.52
C PRO A 18 19.75 4.70 14.30
N PRO A 19 19.88 4.61 15.64
CA PRO A 19 19.25 3.58 16.45
C PRO A 19 17.72 3.50 16.33
N GLU A 20 17.05 4.60 15.99
CA GLU A 20 15.60 4.60 15.78
C GLU A 20 15.18 3.84 14.52
N PHE A 21 16.07 3.58 13.56
CA PHE A 21 15.74 2.78 12.37
C PHE A 21 15.98 1.28 12.57
N VAL A 22 16.88 0.92 13.48
CA VAL A 22 17.25 -0.47 13.81
C VAL A 22 16.07 -1.20 14.47
N ARG A 23 15.61 -2.31 13.87
CA ARG A 23 14.52 -3.14 14.40
C ARG A 23 14.94 -3.86 15.69
N LEU A 24 13.95 -4.24 16.50
CA LEU A 24 14.14 -5.20 17.59
C LEU A 24 14.59 -6.54 17.01
N GLU A 25 15.37 -7.31 17.74
CA GLU A 25 16.02 -8.54 17.24
C GLU A 25 15.04 -9.53 16.60
N HIS A 26 13.85 -9.73 17.17
CA HIS A 26 12.81 -10.61 16.61
C HIS A 26 12.10 -10.04 15.36
N ASP A 27 12.22 -8.74 15.12
CA ASP A 27 11.65 -8.02 13.97
C ASP A 27 12.69 -7.70 12.90
N GLN A 28 13.97 -7.99 13.15
CA GLN A 28 15.02 -7.78 12.17
C GLN A 28 14.78 -8.72 10.99
N PRO A 29 14.94 -8.25 9.74
CA PRO A 29 14.86 -9.13 8.60
C PRO A 29 15.94 -10.22 8.66
N GLY A 30 17.06 -9.96 9.36
CA GLY A 30 18.16 -10.89 9.50
C GLY A 30 18.78 -11.21 8.13
N GLY A 31 19.45 -12.35 8.03
CA GLY A 31 19.97 -12.88 6.77
C GLY A 31 18.89 -13.29 5.76
N ALA A 32 17.60 -13.02 5.99
CA ALA A 32 16.54 -13.07 4.98
C ALA A 32 16.72 -11.92 3.97
N THR A 33 17.91 -11.91 3.38
CA THR A 33 18.20 -11.28 2.11
C THR A 33 17.27 -11.88 1.07
N PHE A 34 16.95 -11.09 0.05
CA PHE A 34 16.16 -11.52 -1.10
C PHE A 34 16.85 -12.76 -1.69
N GLN A 35 16.38 -13.95 -1.35
CA GLN A 35 17.00 -15.22 -1.72
C GLN A 35 16.04 -15.88 -2.70
N ASP A 36 16.53 -16.18 -3.90
CA ASP A 36 15.82 -17.06 -4.82
C ASP A 36 15.83 -18.47 -4.23
N THR A 37 14.85 -18.71 -3.38
CA THR A 37 14.74 -19.93 -2.56
C THR A 37 14.04 -21.05 -3.31
N GLY A 38 13.59 -20.81 -4.56
CA GLY A 38 12.71 -21.73 -5.29
C GLY A 38 11.36 -21.94 -4.59
N LEU A 39 10.99 -21.04 -3.68
CA LEU A 39 9.71 -21.06 -2.99
C LEU A 39 8.55 -20.68 -3.93
N GLU A 40 7.35 -21.02 -3.49
CA GLU A 40 6.09 -20.62 -4.13
C GLU A 40 6.07 -19.10 -4.32
N GLU A 41 5.60 -18.63 -5.47
CA GLU A 41 5.53 -17.20 -5.80
C GLU A 41 4.07 -16.71 -5.77
N ALA A 42 3.88 -15.43 -5.45
CA ALA A 42 2.57 -14.82 -5.51
C ALA A 42 1.98 -14.98 -6.94
N PRO A 43 0.71 -15.43 -7.08
CA PRO A 43 0.13 -15.73 -8.37
C PRO A 43 0.17 -14.55 -9.35
N VAL A 44 0.36 -14.87 -10.63
CA VAL A 44 0.30 -13.89 -11.73
C VAL A 44 -0.99 -14.12 -12.51
N ILE A 45 -1.79 -13.07 -12.62
CA ILE A 45 -3.11 -13.09 -13.22
C ILE A 45 -3.08 -12.24 -14.48
N ASP A 46 -3.30 -12.89 -15.61
CA ASP A 46 -3.49 -12.22 -16.88
C ASP A 46 -4.96 -11.79 -17.01
N MET A 47 -5.22 -10.48 -16.86
CA MET A 47 -6.58 -9.93 -16.88
C MET A 47 -7.24 -10.02 -18.26
N SER A 48 -6.50 -10.35 -19.33
CA SER A 48 -7.06 -10.59 -20.66
C SER A 48 -7.67 -11.99 -20.82
N LYS A 49 -7.44 -12.90 -19.86
CA LYS A 49 -7.91 -14.29 -19.94
C LYS A 49 -9.31 -14.44 -19.32
N PRO A 50 -10.15 -15.35 -19.86
CA PRO A 50 -11.52 -15.54 -19.37
C PRO A 50 -11.60 -16.09 -17.95
N ASP A 51 -10.56 -16.77 -17.47
CA ASP A 51 -10.45 -17.36 -16.13
C ASP A 51 -9.80 -16.42 -15.10
N CYS A 52 -9.52 -15.16 -15.47
CA CYS A 52 -8.84 -14.20 -14.58
C CYS A 52 -9.59 -14.02 -13.25
N GLY A 53 -10.91 -14.00 -13.28
CA GLY A 53 -11.76 -13.88 -12.08
C GLY A 53 -11.56 -15.05 -11.12
N SER A 54 -11.65 -16.30 -11.59
CA SER A 54 -11.46 -17.47 -10.73
C SER A 54 -10.06 -17.53 -10.12
N ARG A 55 -9.03 -17.16 -10.89
CA ARG A 55 -7.64 -17.12 -10.40
C ARG A 55 -7.42 -16.00 -9.37
N MET A 56 -8.10 -14.87 -9.52
CA MET A 56 -8.09 -13.78 -8.55
C MET A 56 -8.72 -14.18 -7.23
N VAL A 57 -9.82 -14.91 -7.30
CA VAL A 57 -10.53 -15.45 -6.14
C VAL A 57 -9.64 -16.42 -5.37
N GLU A 58 -9.00 -17.38 -6.06
CA GLU A 58 -8.05 -18.32 -5.46
C GLU A 58 -6.87 -17.59 -4.79
N ALA A 59 -6.24 -16.66 -5.51
CA ALA A 59 -5.13 -15.88 -4.94
C ALA A 59 -5.56 -15.02 -3.74
N ALA A 60 -6.76 -14.44 -3.76
CA ALA A 60 -7.30 -13.69 -2.63
C ALA A 60 -7.59 -14.56 -1.40
N MET A 61 -7.94 -15.85 -1.58
CA MET A 61 -8.18 -16.80 -0.50
C MET A 61 -6.88 -17.38 0.08
N GLU A 62 -5.91 -17.71 -0.77
CA GLU A 62 -4.71 -18.46 -0.37
C GLU A 62 -3.53 -17.55 -0.04
N TRP A 63 -3.40 -16.43 -0.76
CA TRP A 63 -2.24 -15.54 -0.67
C TRP A 63 -2.56 -14.18 -0.08
N GLY A 64 -3.77 -13.66 -0.30
CA GLY A 64 -4.10 -12.26 -0.03
C GLY A 64 -3.28 -11.28 -0.88
N SER A 65 -2.57 -11.78 -1.89
CA SER A 65 -1.71 -11.00 -2.79
C SER A 65 -1.56 -11.69 -4.13
N PHE A 66 -1.41 -10.90 -5.19
CA PHE A 66 -1.14 -11.39 -6.56
C PHE A 66 -0.59 -10.26 -7.43
N GLN A 67 0.00 -10.62 -8.57
CA GLN A 67 0.36 -9.67 -9.63
C GLN A 67 -0.67 -9.73 -10.75
N VAL A 68 -1.03 -8.59 -11.32
CA VAL A 68 -1.86 -8.53 -12.53
C VAL A 68 -1.02 -8.06 -13.71
N VAL A 69 -1.23 -8.68 -14.88
CA VAL A 69 -0.67 -8.30 -16.18
C VAL A 69 -1.80 -8.13 -17.20
N ASN A 70 -1.51 -7.48 -18.33
CA ASN A 70 -2.51 -7.15 -19.36
C ASN A 70 -3.76 -6.47 -18.78
N HIS A 71 -3.59 -5.70 -17.71
CA HIS A 71 -4.64 -4.97 -17.00
C HIS A 71 -5.14 -3.73 -17.78
N GLY A 72 -4.55 -3.41 -18.94
CA GLY A 72 -5.02 -2.32 -19.80
C GLY A 72 -4.66 -0.91 -19.33
N VAL A 73 -3.75 -0.76 -18.35
CA VAL A 73 -3.18 0.56 -18.03
C VAL A 73 -2.11 0.88 -19.07
N PRO A 74 -2.17 2.02 -19.76
CA PRO A 74 -1.18 2.36 -20.78
C PRO A 74 0.23 2.47 -20.18
N ALA A 75 1.22 1.87 -20.85
CA ALA A 75 2.62 1.96 -20.44
C ALA A 75 3.12 3.42 -20.35
N ALA A 76 2.60 4.31 -21.20
CA ALA A 76 2.91 5.74 -21.16
C ALA A 76 2.42 6.41 -19.86
N ALA A 77 1.22 6.08 -19.37
CA ALA A 77 0.70 6.61 -18.11
C ALA A 77 1.54 6.14 -16.91
N VAL A 78 1.97 4.87 -16.93
CA VAL A 78 2.89 4.31 -15.92
C VAL A 78 4.24 5.02 -15.97
N ALA A 79 4.83 5.18 -17.16
CA ALA A 79 6.12 5.82 -17.34
C ALA A 79 6.11 7.27 -16.86
N GLU A 80 5.05 8.03 -17.20
CA GLU A 80 4.91 9.42 -16.79
C GLU A 80 4.77 9.54 -15.27
N LEU A 81 3.90 8.74 -14.64
CA LEU A 81 3.72 8.72 -13.18
C LEU A 81 5.05 8.45 -12.45
N GLN A 82 5.80 7.45 -12.92
CA GLN A 82 7.08 7.14 -12.31
C GLN A 82 8.13 8.22 -12.59
N SER A 83 8.10 8.86 -13.76
CA SER A 83 8.99 9.96 -14.12
C SER A 83 8.80 11.15 -13.17
N VAL A 84 7.57 11.65 -13.03
CA VAL A 84 7.26 12.79 -12.15
C VAL A 84 7.52 12.45 -10.68
N GLY A 85 7.23 11.22 -10.25
CA GLY A 85 7.54 10.77 -8.89
C GLY A 85 9.05 10.73 -8.62
N ARG A 86 9.84 10.18 -9.54
CA ARG A 86 11.32 10.16 -9.43
C ARG A 86 11.89 11.56 -9.42
N ALA A 87 11.42 12.43 -10.32
CA ALA A 87 11.88 13.81 -10.39
C ALA A 87 11.56 14.60 -9.11
N PHE A 88 10.38 14.42 -8.51
CA PHE A 88 10.06 15.03 -7.21
C PHE A 88 11.04 14.62 -6.10
N PHE A 89 11.33 13.32 -5.96
CA PHE A 89 12.26 12.85 -4.92
C PHE A 89 13.74 13.20 -5.20
N ALA A 90 14.07 13.57 -6.44
CA ALA A 90 15.38 14.09 -6.82
C ALA A 90 15.56 15.58 -6.53
N LEU A 91 14.50 16.31 -6.16
CA LEU A 91 14.59 17.73 -5.80
C LEU A 91 15.42 17.95 -4.53
N PRO A 92 16.01 19.16 -4.36
CA PRO A 92 16.63 19.57 -3.11
C PRO A 92 15.67 19.42 -1.92
N GLN A 93 16.21 19.14 -0.74
CA GLN A 93 15.40 18.93 0.47
C GLN A 93 14.49 20.13 0.76
N GLU A 94 15.00 21.35 0.61
CA GLU A 94 14.24 22.59 0.82
C GLU A 94 13.00 22.72 -0.08
N GLU A 95 13.07 22.18 -1.31
CA GLU A 95 11.93 22.17 -2.23
C GLU A 95 10.88 21.13 -1.81
N LYS A 96 11.31 19.95 -1.33
CA LYS A 96 10.40 18.91 -0.83
C LYS A 96 9.72 19.32 0.47
N ASP A 97 10.43 20.01 1.36
CA ASP A 97 9.93 20.45 2.67
C ASP A 97 8.80 21.51 2.54
N ARG A 98 8.70 22.21 1.40
CA ARG A 98 7.54 23.10 1.11
C ARG A 98 6.21 22.35 1.09
N TYR A 99 6.25 21.06 0.81
CA TYR A 99 5.08 20.19 0.79
C TYR A 99 4.99 19.31 2.04
N ALA A 100 5.73 19.60 3.11
CA ALA A 100 5.77 18.75 4.28
C ALA A 100 4.37 18.56 4.89
N ALA A 101 4.03 17.31 5.19
CA ALA A 101 2.87 16.99 6.00
C ALA A 101 3.05 17.57 7.40
N ASP A 102 1.95 17.99 8.01
CA ASP A 102 1.93 18.45 9.41
C ASP A 102 0.79 17.76 10.16
N PRO A 103 1.03 16.51 10.64
CA PRO A 103 0.03 15.77 11.39
C PRO A 103 -0.40 16.48 12.68
N ALA A 104 0.41 17.38 13.24
CA ALA A 104 0.07 18.11 14.47
C ALA A 104 -1.02 19.16 14.24
N SER A 105 -1.07 19.76 13.04
CA SER A 105 -2.19 20.62 12.62
C SER A 105 -3.34 19.86 11.94
N GLY A 106 -3.25 18.52 11.85
CA GLY A 106 -4.22 17.68 11.16
C GLY A 106 -3.99 17.56 9.64
N ARG A 107 -2.95 18.19 9.09
CA ARG A 107 -2.56 18.07 7.68
C ARG A 107 -1.78 16.77 7.47
N ILE A 108 -2.49 15.69 7.18
CA ILE A 108 -1.90 14.35 6.99
C ILE A 108 -1.26 14.13 5.62
N GLU A 109 -1.61 14.95 4.63
CA GLU A 109 -1.08 14.88 3.27
C GLU A 109 0.21 15.70 3.10
N GLY A 110 1.04 15.29 2.15
CA GLY A 110 2.30 15.93 1.80
C GLY A 110 3.51 15.00 1.89
N TYR A 111 4.69 15.61 1.83
CA TYR A 111 5.98 14.97 2.01
C TYR A 111 6.23 14.64 3.49
N GLY A 112 6.79 13.47 3.75
CA GLY A 112 7.17 13.07 5.10
C GLY A 112 8.41 12.21 5.10
N VAL A 113 9.11 12.22 6.22
CA VAL A 113 10.34 11.46 6.46
C VAL A 113 10.07 10.44 7.53
N GLY A 114 10.49 9.19 7.28
CA GLY A 114 10.49 8.10 8.24
C GLY A 114 9.15 7.98 8.92
N THR A 115 8.17 7.37 8.24
CA THR A 115 6.82 7.17 8.78
C THR A 115 6.93 6.79 10.25
N ARG A 116 6.45 7.67 11.15
CA ARG A 116 6.12 7.21 12.50
C ARG A 116 5.10 6.13 12.24
N ALA A 117 5.49 4.89 12.48
CA ALA A 117 4.62 3.78 12.22
C ALA A 117 3.29 4.08 12.93
N PRO A 118 2.14 3.94 12.26
CA PRO A 118 0.87 4.26 12.89
C PRO A 118 0.68 3.50 14.21
N ARG A 119 1.33 2.34 14.33
CA ARG A 119 1.40 1.55 15.55
C ARG A 119 2.26 2.24 16.61
N ARG A 120 1.60 2.78 17.65
CA ARG A 120 2.25 3.29 18.88
C ARG A 120 3.22 2.30 19.54
N ASN A 121 3.14 0.99 19.23
CA ASN A 121 4.04 -0.04 19.78
C ASN A 121 5.48 -0.05 19.26
N LEU A 122 5.83 0.73 18.24
CA LEU A 122 7.20 0.70 17.75
C LEU A 122 8.20 1.48 18.62
N ALA A 123 7.85 1.88 19.85
CA ALA A 123 8.79 2.44 20.83
C ALA A 123 9.74 3.54 20.27
N GLY A 124 9.20 4.44 19.44
CA GLY A 124 9.99 5.50 18.80
C GLY A 124 10.80 5.08 17.56
N LYS A 125 10.63 3.85 17.05
CA LYS A 125 11.28 3.37 15.82
C LYS A 125 10.67 4.01 14.57
N LYS A 126 11.52 4.43 13.63
CA LYS A 126 11.17 5.07 12.35
C LYS A 126 11.42 4.13 11.19
N MET A 127 10.62 4.18 10.15
CA MET A 127 10.83 3.35 8.95
C MET A 127 11.89 3.96 8.02
N TRP A 128 12.68 3.15 7.32
CA TRP A 128 13.70 3.63 6.37
C TRP A 128 13.08 4.01 5.02
N ALA A 129 12.26 5.06 5.04
CA ALA A 129 11.59 5.57 3.86
C ALA A 129 11.26 7.05 4.02
N ASP A 130 11.42 7.79 2.93
CA ASP A 130 10.70 9.04 2.74
C ASP A 130 9.42 8.75 1.94
N TYR A 131 8.41 9.59 2.06
CA TYR A 131 7.18 9.42 1.32
C TYR A 131 6.52 10.73 0.92
N PHE A 132 5.63 10.63 -0.06
CA PHE A 132 4.68 11.68 -0.43
C PHE A 132 3.29 11.06 -0.47
N TYR A 133 2.31 11.66 0.18
CA TYR A 133 0.98 11.09 0.38
C TYR A 133 -0.09 12.13 0.04
N HIS A 134 -1.08 11.80 -0.79
CA HIS A 134 -2.20 12.69 -1.12
C HIS A 134 -3.41 11.94 -1.68
N TYR A 135 -4.61 12.48 -1.46
CA TYR A 135 -5.82 11.98 -2.09
C TYR A 135 -5.78 12.24 -3.60
N VAL A 136 -6.32 11.28 -4.36
CA VAL A 136 -6.50 11.37 -5.82
C VAL A 136 -7.96 11.16 -6.25
N ALA A 137 -8.80 10.57 -5.39
CA ALA A 137 -10.25 10.53 -5.58
C ALA A 137 -10.99 10.40 -4.22
N PRO A 138 -12.28 10.79 -4.16
CA PRO A 138 -13.03 11.52 -5.17
C PRO A 138 -12.57 12.99 -5.29
N LEU A 139 -12.86 13.64 -6.42
CA LEU A 139 -12.43 15.03 -6.69
C LEU A 139 -12.84 16.02 -5.58
N ALA A 140 -13.96 15.76 -4.90
CA ALA A 140 -14.48 16.60 -3.83
C ALA A 140 -13.53 16.73 -2.62
N ILE A 141 -12.62 15.78 -2.42
CA ILE A 141 -11.66 15.79 -1.30
C ILE A 141 -10.22 16.01 -1.76
N VAL A 142 -9.97 16.09 -3.06
CA VAL A 142 -8.61 16.31 -3.60
C VAL A 142 -8.23 17.76 -3.38
N ASN A 143 -7.16 17.97 -2.61
CA ASN A 143 -6.55 19.28 -2.44
C ASN A 143 -5.36 19.42 -3.39
N HIS A 144 -5.50 20.19 -4.46
CA HIS A 144 -4.40 20.40 -5.42
C HIS A 144 -3.31 21.35 -4.89
N ASP A 145 -3.58 22.15 -3.86
CA ASP A 145 -2.60 23.11 -3.32
C ASP A 145 -1.42 22.42 -2.64
N ILE A 146 -1.61 21.18 -2.21
CA ILE A 146 -0.55 20.33 -1.63
C ILE A 146 0.16 19.46 -2.67
N TRP A 147 -0.32 19.39 -3.92
CA TRP A 147 0.33 18.58 -4.96
C TRP A 147 1.59 19.29 -5.46
N PRO A 148 2.69 18.56 -5.75
CA PRO A 148 3.90 19.15 -6.28
C PRO A 148 3.66 19.91 -7.60
N ASN A 149 4.05 21.18 -7.64
CA ASN A 149 4.11 21.97 -8.88
C ASN A 149 5.43 21.75 -9.64
N ASN A 150 6.42 21.14 -8.98
CA ASN A 150 7.69 20.73 -9.55
C ASN A 150 7.90 19.26 -9.18
N PRO A 151 8.09 18.34 -10.15
CA PRO A 151 8.17 18.57 -11.60
C PRO A 151 6.84 18.99 -12.24
N ALA A 152 6.93 19.70 -13.37
CA ALA A 152 5.77 19.94 -14.22
C ALA A 152 5.17 18.61 -14.69
N GLY A 153 3.85 18.55 -14.86
CA GLY A 153 3.16 17.31 -15.25
C GLY A 153 2.76 16.40 -14.09
N TYR A 154 3.15 16.71 -12.84
CA TYR A 154 2.82 15.86 -11.68
C TYR A 154 1.31 15.65 -11.58
N ARG A 155 0.52 16.72 -11.71
CA ARG A 155 -0.93 16.65 -11.59
C ARG A 155 -1.56 15.80 -12.68
N GLU A 156 -1.23 16.09 -13.93
CA GLU A 156 -1.76 15.43 -15.11
C GLU A 156 -1.46 13.92 -15.09
N ALA A 157 -0.24 13.55 -14.69
CA ALA A 157 0.17 12.16 -14.57
C ALA A 157 -0.63 11.41 -13.49
N ASN A 158 -0.84 12.03 -12.34
CA ASN A 158 -1.59 11.45 -11.23
C ASN A 158 -3.09 11.33 -11.54
N GLU A 159 -3.70 12.35 -12.14
CA GLU A 159 -5.10 12.33 -12.57
C GLU A 159 -5.34 11.26 -13.66
N GLU A 160 -4.45 11.14 -14.64
CA GLU A 160 -4.50 10.08 -15.67
C GLU A 160 -4.40 8.69 -15.04
N TYR A 161 -3.41 8.47 -14.19
CA TYR A 161 -3.21 7.17 -13.54
C TYR A 161 -4.40 6.81 -12.63
N CYS A 162 -4.93 7.78 -11.88
CA CYS A 162 -6.08 7.59 -10.99
C CYS A 162 -7.31 7.06 -11.75
N ARG A 163 -7.60 7.57 -12.96
CA ARG A 163 -8.71 7.07 -13.78
C ARG A 163 -8.59 5.58 -14.08
N HIS A 164 -7.37 5.10 -14.36
CA HIS A 164 -7.14 3.68 -14.58
C HIS A 164 -7.26 2.87 -13.30
N MET A 165 -6.80 3.39 -12.17
CA MET A 165 -6.95 2.73 -10.87
C MET A 165 -8.41 2.57 -10.48
N GLN A 166 -9.25 3.61 -10.66
CA GLN A 166 -10.70 3.51 -10.42
C GLN A 166 -11.36 2.43 -11.28
N ARG A 167 -10.97 2.32 -12.56
CA ARG A 167 -11.46 1.25 -13.44
C ARG A 167 -11.06 -0.13 -12.93
N LEU A 168 -9.77 -0.32 -12.63
CA LEU A 168 -9.26 -1.61 -12.14
C LEU A 168 -9.88 -2.01 -10.80
N THR A 169 -10.08 -1.06 -9.89
CA THR A 169 -10.78 -1.28 -8.62
C THR A 169 -12.17 -1.86 -8.87
N ARG A 170 -12.97 -1.25 -9.77
CA ARG A 170 -14.31 -1.75 -10.10
C ARG A 170 -14.27 -3.16 -10.69
N GLU A 171 -13.41 -3.40 -11.68
CA GLU A 171 -13.27 -4.73 -12.30
C GLU A 171 -12.87 -5.81 -11.28
N MET A 172 -11.91 -5.52 -10.39
CA MET A 172 -11.51 -6.45 -9.33
C MET A 172 -12.62 -6.68 -8.31
N PHE A 173 -13.36 -5.64 -7.92
CA PHE A 173 -14.51 -5.78 -7.03
C PHE A 173 -15.60 -6.66 -7.64
N GLU A 174 -15.85 -6.61 -8.96
CA GLU A 174 -16.81 -7.50 -9.62
C GLU A 174 -16.37 -8.98 -9.54
N HIS A 175 -15.10 -9.26 -9.85
CA HIS A 175 -14.56 -10.61 -9.76
C HIS A 175 -14.57 -11.17 -8.33
N LEU A 176 -14.17 -10.35 -7.35
CA LEU A 176 -14.14 -10.75 -5.95
C LEU A 176 -15.56 -10.88 -5.38
N SER A 177 -16.52 -10.05 -5.79
CA SER A 177 -17.93 -10.20 -5.37
C SER A 177 -18.51 -11.50 -5.87
N THR A 178 -18.36 -11.78 -7.16
CA THR A 178 -18.87 -13.03 -7.78
C THR A 178 -18.18 -14.27 -7.21
N GLY A 179 -16.89 -14.19 -6.88
CA GLY A 179 -16.16 -15.27 -6.20
C GLY A 179 -16.69 -15.61 -4.80
N LEU A 180 -17.36 -14.66 -4.14
CA LEU A 180 -18.05 -14.90 -2.88
C LEU A 180 -19.48 -15.45 -3.08
N GLY A 181 -19.96 -15.54 -4.32
CA GLY A 181 -21.34 -15.87 -4.65
C GLY A 181 -22.30 -14.68 -4.50
N LEU A 182 -21.77 -13.45 -4.52
CA LEU A 182 -22.55 -12.22 -4.46
C LEU A 182 -22.79 -11.64 -5.86
N GLU A 183 -23.75 -10.71 -5.95
CA GLU A 183 -23.93 -9.88 -7.13
C GLU A 183 -22.66 -9.09 -7.46
N LYS A 184 -22.40 -8.85 -8.75
CA LYS A 184 -21.17 -8.18 -9.23
C LYS A 184 -20.88 -6.84 -8.53
N GLY A 185 -21.92 -6.07 -8.23
CA GLY A 185 -21.80 -4.76 -7.59
C GLY A 185 -21.62 -4.78 -6.06
N ALA A 186 -21.70 -5.94 -5.41
CA ALA A 186 -21.84 -6.03 -3.96
C ALA A 186 -20.67 -5.38 -3.18
N MET A 187 -19.42 -5.62 -3.59
CA MET A 187 -18.27 -4.94 -2.95
C MET A 187 -18.25 -3.44 -3.23
N SER A 188 -18.60 -3.02 -4.46
CA SER A 188 -18.63 -1.59 -4.78
C SER A 188 -19.65 -0.86 -3.91
N GLU A 189 -20.87 -1.39 -3.79
CA GLU A 189 -21.91 -0.84 -2.92
C GLU A 189 -21.46 -0.81 -1.45
N ALA A 190 -20.92 -1.92 -0.94
CA ALA A 190 -20.53 -2.05 0.45
C ALA A 190 -19.34 -1.17 0.86
N PHE A 191 -18.54 -0.69 -0.10
CA PHE A 191 -17.39 0.17 0.16
C PHE A 191 -17.61 1.64 -0.26
N GLY A 192 -18.83 2.02 -0.64
CA GLY A 192 -19.21 3.42 -0.86
C GLY A 192 -19.44 3.82 -2.32
N GLY A 193 -19.39 2.88 -3.26
CA GLY A 193 -19.70 3.10 -4.66
C GLY A 193 -18.83 4.20 -5.28
N ASP A 194 -19.46 5.25 -5.80
CA ASP A 194 -18.78 6.39 -6.42
C ASP A 194 -18.05 7.30 -5.40
N GLU A 195 -18.35 7.15 -4.10
CA GLU A 195 -17.68 7.89 -3.00
C GLU A 195 -16.40 7.19 -2.51
N LEU A 196 -15.98 6.10 -3.17
CA LEU A 196 -14.71 5.42 -2.87
C LEU A 196 -13.54 6.40 -2.86
N VAL A 197 -12.75 6.34 -1.80
CA VAL A 197 -11.58 7.19 -1.61
C VAL A 197 -10.36 6.48 -2.19
N LEU A 198 -9.68 7.12 -3.13
CA LEU A 198 -8.37 6.66 -3.59
C LEU A 198 -7.31 7.62 -3.09
N LEU A 199 -6.32 7.03 -2.45
CA LEU A 199 -5.15 7.68 -1.91
C LEU A 199 -3.94 7.18 -2.70
N GLN A 200 -3.09 8.09 -3.16
CA GLN A 200 -1.78 7.71 -3.67
C GLN A 200 -0.68 8.03 -2.64
N LYS A 201 0.23 7.07 -2.47
CA LYS A 201 1.47 7.29 -1.75
C LYS A 201 2.65 6.92 -2.62
N ILE A 202 3.66 7.78 -2.66
CA ILE A 202 4.96 7.48 -3.24
C ILE A 202 5.88 7.16 -2.06
N ASN A 203 6.49 5.98 -2.05
CA ASN A 203 7.53 5.64 -1.09
C ASN A 203 8.88 5.65 -1.80
N SER A 204 9.86 6.30 -1.18
CA SER A 204 11.26 6.27 -1.60
C SER A 204 12.10 5.64 -0.50
N TYR A 205 12.81 4.57 -0.84
CA TYR A 205 13.67 3.80 0.06
C TYR A 205 15.11 3.92 -0.45
N PRO A 206 15.88 4.91 0.06
CA PRO A 206 17.29 5.07 -0.28
C PRO A 206 18.12 3.85 0.12
N PRO A 207 19.30 3.63 -0.50
CA PRO A 207 20.24 2.61 -0.06
C PRO A 207 20.50 2.67 1.44
N CYS A 208 20.53 1.51 2.09
CA CYS A 208 20.79 1.39 3.52
C CYS A 208 22.13 0.67 3.74
N PRO A 209 23.06 1.21 4.54
CA PRO A 209 24.34 0.55 4.81
C PRO A 209 24.20 -0.75 5.63
N GLN A 210 23.10 -0.89 6.39
CA GLN A 210 22.81 -2.05 7.24
C GLN A 210 21.38 -2.59 6.99
N PRO A 211 21.08 -3.14 5.81
CA PRO A 211 19.72 -3.58 5.45
C PRO A 211 19.22 -4.75 6.30
N ASP A 212 20.13 -5.56 6.87
CA ASP A 212 19.79 -6.76 7.62
C ASP A 212 19.14 -6.48 8.99
N VAL A 213 19.18 -5.22 9.43
CA VAL A 213 18.63 -4.77 10.72
C VAL A 213 17.58 -3.65 10.57
N VAL A 214 17.23 -3.28 9.34
CA VAL A 214 16.36 -2.15 9.02
C VAL A 214 15.23 -2.61 8.10
N LEU A 215 14.04 -2.03 8.29
CA LEU A 215 12.92 -2.20 7.36
C LEU A 215 12.53 -0.87 6.73
N GLY A 216 12.23 -0.90 5.44
CA GLY A 216 11.63 0.20 4.71
C GLY A 216 10.19 0.43 5.15
N VAL A 217 9.44 -0.65 5.38
CA VAL A 217 8.15 -0.65 6.09
C VAL A 217 8.06 -1.95 6.89
N GLY A 218 7.66 -1.86 8.15
CA GLY A 218 7.47 -3.01 9.03
C GLY A 218 6.35 -3.94 8.58
N SER A 219 6.28 -5.13 9.19
CA SER A 219 5.22 -6.10 8.93
C SER A 219 3.84 -5.54 9.27
N HIS A 220 2.91 -5.58 8.32
CA HIS A 220 1.53 -5.15 8.50
C HIS A 220 0.59 -5.76 7.44
N THR A 221 -0.71 -5.72 7.73
CA THR A 221 -1.76 -5.74 6.72
C THR A 221 -2.25 -4.32 6.47
N ASP A 222 -2.70 -4.03 5.26
CA ASP A 222 -3.27 -2.73 4.91
C ASP A 222 -4.67 -2.55 5.48
N MET A 223 -5.00 -1.33 5.90
CA MET A 223 -6.29 -1.01 6.52
C MET A 223 -7.44 -0.90 5.53
N CYS A 224 -7.12 -0.65 4.26
CA CYS A 224 -8.06 -0.33 3.19
C CYS A 224 -8.82 -1.55 2.66
N THR A 225 -9.45 -1.45 1.49
CA THR A 225 -10.11 -2.58 0.80
C THR A 225 -9.11 -3.40 0.00
N LEU A 226 -8.36 -2.75 -0.88
CA LEU A 226 -7.25 -3.30 -1.63
C LEU A 226 -6.20 -2.21 -1.88
N THR A 227 -4.95 -2.65 -2.04
CA THR A 227 -3.84 -1.80 -2.46
C THR A 227 -3.40 -2.22 -3.86
N ILE A 228 -3.31 -1.25 -4.78
CA ILE A 228 -2.75 -1.45 -6.12
C ILE A 228 -1.38 -0.78 -6.16
N LEU A 229 -0.32 -1.58 -6.14
CA LEU A 229 1.05 -1.12 -6.03
C LEU A 229 1.76 -1.23 -7.38
N LEU A 230 2.20 -0.08 -7.87
CA LEU A 230 3.17 0.01 -8.96
C LEU A 230 4.60 0.06 -8.36
N PRO A 231 5.45 -0.96 -8.58
CA PRO A 231 6.84 -0.92 -8.14
C PRO A 231 7.75 -0.27 -9.19
N ASN A 232 8.97 0.08 -8.83
CA ASN A 232 10.06 0.20 -9.80
C ASN A 232 10.75 -1.16 -10.03
N ASP A 233 11.87 -1.15 -10.74
CA ASP A 233 12.69 -2.33 -11.07
C ASP A 233 13.51 -2.88 -9.89
N VAL A 234 13.41 -2.26 -8.70
CA VAL A 234 14.18 -2.67 -7.51
C VAL A 234 13.29 -3.45 -6.56
N SER A 235 13.58 -4.74 -6.42
CA SER A 235 12.92 -5.66 -5.51
C SER A 235 12.93 -5.19 -4.05
N GLY A 236 11.92 -5.60 -3.29
CA GLY A 236 11.89 -5.38 -1.84
C GLY A 236 10.53 -5.58 -1.17
N LEU A 237 9.44 -5.86 -1.88
CA LEU A 237 8.20 -6.29 -1.24
C LEU A 237 8.31 -7.76 -0.86
N GLN A 238 7.97 -8.07 0.38
CA GLN A 238 7.78 -9.44 0.86
C GLN A 238 6.36 -9.63 1.36
N VAL A 239 5.77 -10.78 1.05
CA VAL A 239 4.45 -11.22 1.53
C VAL A 239 4.61 -12.42 2.45
N PHE A 240 3.77 -12.54 3.47
CA PHE A 240 3.84 -13.62 4.45
C PHE A 240 2.77 -14.66 4.18
N LYS A 241 3.19 -15.90 3.92
CA LYS A 241 2.32 -17.06 3.68
C LYS A 241 2.91 -18.30 4.34
N ASP A 242 2.05 -19.10 4.97
CA ASP A 242 2.40 -20.39 5.59
C ASP A 242 3.60 -20.32 6.56
N GLY A 243 3.62 -19.25 7.38
CA GLY A 243 4.65 -19.06 8.40
C GLY A 243 5.98 -18.52 7.86
N ARG A 244 6.05 -18.13 6.58
CA ARG A 244 7.29 -17.70 5.91
C ARG A 244 7.11 -16.42 5.10
N TRP A 245 8.19 -15.67 4.96
CA TRP A 245 8.26 -14.51 4.08
C TRP A 245 8.67 -14.95 2.68
N HIS A 246 7.91 -14.50 1.68
CA HIS A 246 8.15 -14.76 0.26
C HIS A 246 8.43 -13.44 -0.46
N ASP A 247 9.46 -13.45 -1.29
CA ASP A 247 9.85 -12.33 -2.11
C ASP A 247 8.91 -12.16 -3.30
N VAL A 248 8.39 -10.95 -3.51
CA VAL A 248 7.59 -10.65 -4.72
C VAL A 248 8.55 -10.33 -5.86
N LYS A 249 8.67 -11.26 -6.81
CA LYS A 249 9.45 -11.07 -8.04
C LYS A 249 8.66 -10.22 -9.03
N TYR A 250 9.09 -8.98 -9.24
CA TYR A 250 8.37 -8.04 -10.10
C TYR A 250 8.42 -8.45 -11.57
N ILE A 251 7.24 -8.53 -12.17
CA ILE A 251 7.09 -8.73 -13.61
C ILE A 251 7.05 -7.35 -14.29
N PRO A 252 7.86 -7.11 -15.33
CA PRO A 252 7.83 -5.85 -16.06
C PRO A 252 6.42 -5.48 -16.52
N GLY A 253 5.97 -4.28 -16.11
CA GLY A 253 4.64 -3.78 -16.45
C GLY A 253 3.49 -4.36 -15.63
N ALA A 254 3.74 -5.24 -14.65
CA ALA A 254 2.71 -5.74 -13.75
C ALA A 254 2.42 -4.76 -12.60
N LEU A 255 1.21 -4.87 -12.05
CA LEU A 255 0.83 -4.24 -10.79
C LEU A 255 0.70 -5.32 -9.71
N VAL A 256 1.19 -5.03 -8.52
CA VAL A 256 0.97 -5.90 -7.35
C VAL A 256 -0.33 -5.49 -6.68
N VAL A 257 -1.21 -6.45 -6.41
CA VAL A 257 -2.46 -6.23 -5.68
C VAL A 257 -2.35 -6.92 -4.32
N LEU A 258 -2.71 -6.20 -3.27
CA LEU A 258 -2.82 -6.72 -1.90
C LEU A 258 -4.28 -6.63 -1.48
N ILE A 259 -4.86 -7.75 -1.06
CA ILE A 259 -6.15 -7.75 -0.37
C ILE A 259 -5.91 -7.20 1.03
N ALA A 260 -6.77 -6.29 1.46
CA ALA A 260 -6.63 -5.57 2.72
C ALA A 260 -7.80 -5.84 3.67
N ASP A 261 -7.71 -5.30 4.89
CA ASP A 261 -8.58 -5.72 6.00
C ASP A 261 -10.07 -5.55 5.70
N GLN A 262 -10.50 -4.52 4.96
CA GLN A 262 -11.93 -4.29 4.73
C GLN A 262 -12.55 -5.39 3.85
N ILE A 263 -11.80 -5.95 2.90
CA ILE A 263 -12.27 -7.10 2.11
C ILE A 263 -12.28 -8.38 2.96
N GLU A 264 -11.29 -8.58 3.82
CA GLU A 264 -11.29 -9.70 4.77
C GLU A 264 -12.52 -9.64 5.70
N ILE A 265 -12.80 -8.46 6.26
CA ILE A 265 -13.97 -8.20 7.11
C ILE A 265 -15.27 -8.46 6.35
N LEU A 266 -15.45 -7.86 5.17
CA LEU A 266 -16.66 -8.01 4.36
C LEU A 266 -16.90 -9.47 3.97
N SER A 267 -15.84 -10.17 3.60
CA SER A 267 -15.90 -11.58 3.18
C SER A 267 -16.04 -12.57 4.35
N ASN A 268 -16.17 -12.08 5.58
CA ASN A 268 -16.19 -12.87 6.81
C ASN A 268 -14.98 -13.83 6.93
N GLY A 269 -13.81 -13.36 6.47
CA GLY A 269 -12.53 -14.06 6.52
C GLY A 269 -12.30 -15.07 5.39
N ARG A 270 -13.14 -15.08 4.34
CA ARG A 270 -12.93 -15.95 3.16
C ARG A 270 -11.74 -15.48 2.33
N TYR A 271 -11.63 -14.18 2.07
CA TYR A 271 -10.41 -13.58 1.52
C TYR A 271 -9.49 -13.14 2.65
N LYS A 272 -8.18 -13.19 2.42
CA LYS A 272 -7.16 -12.95 3.43
C LYS A 272 -6.50 -11.59 3.22
N ALA A 273 -6.40 -10.81 4.29
CA ALA A 273 -5.60 -9.60 4.25
C ALA A 273 -4.10 -9.98 4.16
N GLY A 274 -3.45 -9.63 3.06
CA GLY A 274 -2.06 -9.99 2.79
C GLY A 274 -1.09 -9.31 3.76
N MET A 275 -0.54 -10.06 4.71
CA MET A 275 0.52 -9.57 5.58
C MET A 275 1.80 -9.37 4.76
N HIS A 276 2.37 -8.18 4.81
CA HIS A 276 3.50 -7.81 3.96
C HIS A 276 4.46 -6.85 4.68
N ARG A 277 5.68 -6.73 4.14
CA ARG A 277 6.71 -5.77 4.59
C ARG A 277 7.53 -5.25 3.41
N ALA A 278 8.21 -4.12 3.60
CA ALA A 278 9.13 -3.59 2.60
C ALA A 278 10.57 -3.62 3.11
N MET A 279 11.41 -4.33 2.36
CA MET A 279 12.85 -4.47 2.53
C MET A 279 13.59 -3.30 1.88
N VAL A 280 14.83 -3.10 2.35
CA VAL A 280 15.78 -2.14 1.80
C VAL A 280 17.04 -2.88 1.34
N ASN A 281 17.87 -2.24 0.52
CA ASN A 281 19.10 -2.84 0.00
C ASN A 281 20.26 -1.83 0.06
N LYS A 282 21.49 -2.28 -0.20
CA LYS A 282 22.72 -1.45 -0.12
C LYS A 282 23.03 -0.64 -1.38
N GLU A 283 22.39 -0.93 -2.50
CA GLU A 283 22.90 -0.56 -3.82
C GLU A 283 22.05 0.47 -4.54
N LYS A 284 20.72 0.30 -4.52
CA LYS A 284 19.79 1.06 -5.35
C LYS A 284 18.62 1.58 -4.54
N THR A 285 18.22 2.82 -4.83
CA THR A 285 16.96 3.37 -4.34
C THR A 285 15.80 2.55 -4.88
N ARG A 286 14.98 2.01 -3.97
CA ARG A 286 13.70 1.40 -4.32
C ARG A 286 12.61 2.46 -4.26
N MET A 287 11.67 2.43 -5.19
CA MET A 287 10.49 3.29 -5.17
C MET A 287 9.22 2.48 -5.44
N SER A 288 8.11 2.91 -4.86
CA SER A 288 6.80 2.33 -5.15
C SER A 288 5.70 3.38 -5.09
N TRP A 289 4.66 3.19 -5.89
CA TRP A 289 3.47 4.04 -5.96
C TRP A 289 2.22 3.23 -5.61
N PRO A 290 2.00 2.82 -4.35
CA PRO A 290 0.73 2.24 -3.93
C PRO A 290 -0.42 3.25 -4.02
N VAL A 291 -1.52 2.77 -4.58
CA VAL A 291 -2.84 3.38 -4.47
C VAL A 291 -3.67 2.54 -3.50
N PHE A 292 -4.10 3.16 -2.42
CA PHE A 292 -4.97 2.53 -1.43
C PHE A 292 -6.41 2.88 -1.75
N VAL A 293 -7.26 1.86 -1.84
CA VAL A 293 -8.69 2.02 -2.09
C VAL A 293 -9.44 1.92 -0.77
N GLU A 294 -9.92 3.04 -0.27
CA GLU A 294 -10.53 3.16 1.04
C GLU A 294 -12.05 3.39 0.96
N PRO A 295 -12.83 2.83 1.90
CA PRO A 295 -14.19 3.27 2.08
C PRO A 295 -14.23 4.71 2.61
N PRO A 296 -15.33 5.46 2.40
CA PRO A 296 -15.55 6.74 3.07
C PRO A 296 -15.39 6.60 4.59
N ARG A 297 -14.78 7.61 5.22
CA ARG A 297 -14.42 7.58 6.65
C ARG A 297 -15.57 7.24 7.60
N GLU A 298 -16.78 7.72 7.30
CA GLU A 298 -17.98 7.48 8.11
C GLU A 298 -18.76 6.21 7.73
N LEU A 299 -18.38 5.53 6.64
CA LEU A 299 -19.06 4.32 6.19
C LEU A 299 -18.82 3.18 7.17
N VAL A 300 -19.89 2.47 7.53
CA VAL A 300 -19.83 1.28 8.37
C VAL A 300 -19.55 0.07 7.48
N VAL A 301 -18.42 -0.59 7.73
CA VAL A 301 -18.03 -1.84 7.06
C VAL A 301 -18.13 -2.99 8.05
N GLY A 302 -18.64 -4.13 7.61
CA GLY A 302 -18.77 -5.35 8.39
C GLY A 302 -18.98 -6.57 7.46
N PRO A 303 -19.09 -7.79 8.03
CA PRO A 303 -19.39 -8.98 7.25
C PRO A 303 -20.66 -8.82 6.42
N HIS A 304 -20.60 -9.19 5.14
CA HIS A 304 -21.77 -9.19 4.28
C HIS A 304 -22.82 -10.17 4.81
N GLN A 305 -24.10 -9.77 4.80
CA GLN A 305 -25.19 -10.54 5.43
C GLN A 305 -25.33 -11.96 4.85
N LEU A 306 -25.10 -12.13 3.54
CA LEU A 306 -25.12 -13.46 2.89
C LEU A 306 -23.90 -14.35 3.22
N LEU A 307 -22.86 -13.81 3.87
CA LEU A 307 -21.63 -14.52 4.23
C LEU A 307 -21.49 -14.78 5.73
N ALA A 308 -22.33 -14.13 6.54
CA ALA A 308 -22.45 -14.34 7.97
C ALA A 308 -23.82 -14.97 8.27
N THR A 309 -23.87 -16.30 8.32
CA THR A 309 -25.08 -17.11 8.54
C THR A 309 -25.02 -17.78 9.90
N ASP A 310 -26.09 -18.48 10.31
CA ASP A 310 -26.09 -19.23 11.57
C ASP A 310 -24.99 -20.31 11.61
N ASP A 311 -24.71 -20.95 10.47
CA ASP A 311 -23.65 -21.97 10.33
C ASP A 311 -22.24 -21.38 10.18
N ASN A 312 -22.13 -20.09 9.83
CA ASN A 312 -20.87 -19.36 9.74
C ASN A 312 -21.05 -17.96 10.34
N PRO A 313 -21.05 -17.84 11.68
CA PRO A 313 -21.36 -16.58 12.35
C PRO A 313 -20.36 -15.48 12.00
N ALA A 314 -20.76 -14.22 12.21
CA ALA A 314 -19.90 -13.07 11.97
C ALA A 314 -18.62 -13.14 12.84
N LYS A 315 -17.46 -13.18 12.18
CA LYS A 315 -16.12 -13.18 12.83
C LYS A 315 -15.62 -11.77 13.13
N TYR A 316 -16.21 -10.77 12.50
CA TYR A 316 -15.81 -9.36 12.59
C TYR A 316 -17.01 -8.50 12.97
N LYS A 317 -16.75 -7.41 13.71
CA LYS A 317 -17.78 -6.43 14.06
C LYS A 317 -17.92 -5.38 12.96
N ALA A 318 -19.16 -4.99 12.68
CA ALA A 318 -19.42 -3.83 11.84
C ALA A 318 -18.95 -2.54 12.55
N LYS A 319 -18.20 -1.69 11.85
CA LYS A 319 -17.62 -0.47 12.42
C LYS A 319 -17.42 0.60 11.34
N LYS A 320 -17.49 1.88 11.71
CA LYS A 320 -17.08 2.96 10.81
C LYS A 320 -15.61 2.82 10.44
N TYR A 321 -15.27 3.09 9.17
CA TYR A 321 -13.90 2.95 8.68
C TYR A 321 -12.88 3.75 9.50
N LYS A 322 -13.19 5.01 9.85
CA LYS A 322 -12.32 5.85 10.70
C LYS A 322 -12.08 5.27 12.09
N ASP A 323 -13.08 4.61 12.67
CA ASP A 323 -13.00 4.03 14.01
C ASP A 323 -12.18 2.73 13.96
N TYR A 324 -12.31 1.97 12.86
CA TYR A 324 -11.45 0.81 12.59
C TYR A 324 -9.97 1.21 12.48
N GLN A 325 -9.69 2.24 11.68
CA GLN A 325 -8.34 2.80 11.56
C GLN A 325 -7.82 3.25 12.93
N TYR A 326 -8.62 4.00 13.70
CA TYR A 326 -8.24 4.43 15.04
C TYR A 326 -7.90 3.25 15.96
N CYS A 327 -8.74 2.22 15.99
CA CYS A 327 -8.49 1.01 16.77
C CYS A 327 -7.21 0.30 16.33
N LYS A 328 -6.98 0.14 15.03
CA LYS A 328 -5.81 -0.60 14.51
C LYS A 328 -4.49 0.16 14.75
N ILE A 329 -4.50 1.48 14.58
CA ILE A 329 -3.37 2.37 14.86
C ILE A 329 -3.01 2.33 16.36
N ASN A 330 -4.01 2.38 17.23
CA ASN A 330 -3.81 2.41 18.68
C ASN A 330 -3.79 1.02 19.34
N LEU A 331 -3.83 -0.06 18.56
CA LEU A 331 -3.83 -1.45 19.02
C LEU A 331 -4.94 -1.74 20.04
N LEU A 332 -6.09 -1.11 19.82
CA LEU A 332 -7.29 -1.35 20.60
C LEU A 332 -8.03 -2.57 20.05
N PRO A 333 -8.78 -3.30 20.89
CA PRO A 333 -9.64 -4.39 20.45
C PRO A 333 -10.58 -3.94 19.33
N GLN A 334 -10.73 -4.78 18.31
CA GLN A 334 -11.62 -4.53 17.17
C GLN A 334 -13.07 -4.96 17.47
#